data_AF-A0A7C3BYM4-F1
#
_entry.id   AF-A0A7C3BYM4-F1
#
_cell.length_a   1.000
_cell.length_b   1.000
_cell.length_c   1.000
_cell.angle_alpha   90.00
_cell.angle_beta   90.00
_cell.angle_gamma   90.00
#
_symmetry.space_group_name_H-M   'P 1'
#
loop_
_entity.id
_entity.type
_entity.pdbx_description
1 polymer ?
#
loop_
_entity_poly.entity_id
_entity_poly.type
_entity_poly.pdbx_seq_one_letter_code
_entity_poly.pdbx_strand_id
1 'polypeptide(L)'
;MRIVGSVGLPEVSKAALLEALKGAHWPRLSLTLVAPWQGARERTGYAALVLGTPEPVLTPPAFGPAYGEAGERALAELLEVFAKHGVRRIFEAALAPGELAALTEGEEALLTRAAAARNPLSRERVPAG
;
A
#
# COMPACT_ATOMS: atom_id res chain seq x y z
N MET A 1 -1.76 -11.47 -10.26
CA MET A 1 -1.49 -10.26 -9.44
C MET A 1 -0.18 -9.70 -9.94
N ARG A 2 -0.11 -8.40 -10.15
CA ARG A 2 1.06 -7.72 -10.65
C ARG A 2 1.84 -7.06 -9.52
N ILE A 3 3.09 -7.45 -9.33
CA ILE A 3 4.00 -6.81 -8.37
C ILE A 3 4.84 -5.76 -9.09
N VAL A 4 4.90 -4.54 -8.54
CA VAL A 4 5.64 -3.40 -9.12
C VAL A 4 6.43 -2.64 -8.06
N GLY A 5 7.51 -1.97 -8.48
CA GLY A 5 8.39 -1.24 -7.57
C GLY A 5 9.45 -2.14 -6.91
N SER A 6 10.11 -1.61 -5.88
CA SER A 6 11.27 -2.23 -5.24
C SER A 6 11.28 -1.97 -3.73
N VAL A 7 11.72 -2.97 -2.96
CA VAL A 7 11.81 -2.87 -1.49
C VAL A 7 12.64 -1.65 -1.09
N GLY A 8 12.11 -0.83 -0.20
CA GLY A 8 12.81 0.33 0.36
C GLY A 8 13.18 1.43 -0.63
N LEU A 9 12.59 1.45 -1.83
CA LEU A 9 12.72 2.55 -2.78
C LEU A 9 11.36 3.26 -2.94
N PRO A 10 11.04 4.26 -2.10
CA PRO A 10 9.70 4.86 -2.03
C PRO A 10 9.29 5.54 -3.33
N GLU A 11 10.14 6.40 -3.89
CA GLU A 11 9.84 7.17 -5.10
C GLU A 11 9.69 6.26 -6.33
N VAL A 12 10.58 5.28 -6.47
CA VAL A 12 10.52 4.28 -7.54
C VAL A 12 9.24 3.46 -7.45
N SER A 13 8.87 3.01 -6.26
CA SER A 13 7.67 2.21 -6.05
C SER A 13 6.38 3.01 -6.24
N LYS A 14 6.35 4.28 -5.82
CA LYS A 14 5.23 5.20 -6.10
C LYS A 14 5.05 5.38 -7.60
N ALA A 15 6.12 5.70 -8.33
CA ALA A 15 6.06 5.91 -9.77
C ALA A 15 5.58 4.64 -10.51
N ALA A 16 6.14 3.48 -10.16
CA ALA A 16 5.75 2.20 -10.76
C ALA A 16 4.28 1.83 -10.47
N LEU A 17 3.80 2.11 -9.25
CA LEU A 17 2.40 1.92 -8.88
C LEU A 17 1.47 2.82 -9.70
N LEU A 18 1.76 4.12 -9.77
CA LEU A 18 0.93 5.06 -10.54
C LEU A 18 0.93 4.73 -12.04
N GLU A 19 2.06 4.27 -12.58
CA GLU A 19 2.15 3.79 -13.96
C GLU A 19 1.25 2.58 -14.18
N ALA A 20 1.28 1.61 -13.28
CA ALA A 20 0.44 0.40 -13.35
C ALA A 20 -1.07 0.70 -13.25
N LEU A 21 -1.44 1.86 -12.71
CA LEU A 21 -2.82 2.31 -12.57
C LEU A 21 -3.28 3.24 -13.71
N LYS A 22 -2.44 3.51 -14.71
CA LYS A 22 -2.87 4.29 -15.89
C LYS A 22 -4.05 3.62 -16.59
N GLY A 23 -5.06 4.43 -16.89
CA GLY A 23 -6.31 3.95 -17.51
C GLY A 23 -7.28 3.24 -16.55
N ALA A 24 -6.94 3.10 -15.26
CA ALA A 24 -7.84 2.53 -14.27
C ALA A 24 -9.00 3.48 -13.93
N HIS A 25 -10.16 2.92 -13.58
CA HIS A 25 -11.30 3.69 -13.09
C HIS A 25 -11.16 3.98 -11.59
N TRP A 26 -10.43 5.05 -11.24
CA TRP A 26 -10.03 5.40 -9.88
C TRP A 26 -11.12 5.33 -8.81
N PRO A 27 -12.35 5.85 -9.00
CA PRO A 27 -13.40 5.75 -7.96
C PRO A 27 -13.79 4.30 -7.59
N ARG A 28 -13.46 3.31 -8.43
CA ARG A 28 -13.68 1.89 -8.17
C ARG A 28 -12.48 1.20 -7.51
N LEU A 29 -11.36 1.88 -7.34
CA LEU A 29 -10.20 1.29 -6.70
C LEU A 29 -10.41 1.16 -5.18
N SER A 30 -9.60 0.31 -4.58
CA SER A 30 -9.45 0.16 -3.15
C SER A 30 -7.97 0.07 -2.83
N LEU A 31 -7.45 0.97 -2.01
CA LEU A 31 -6.08 0.95 -1.51
C LEU A 31 -6.05 0.26 -0.14
N THR A 32 -5.07 -0.59 0.08
CA THR A 32 -4.76 -1.17 1.39
C THR A 32 -3.28 -1.06 1.65
N LEU A 33 -2.91 -0.33 2.69
CA LEU A 33 -1.56 -0.29 3.21
C LEU A 33 -1.35 -1.54 4.08
N VAL A 34 -0.46 -2.42 3.66
CA VAL A 34 -0.19 -3.70 4.33
C VAL A 34 1.10 -3.57 5.14
N ALA A 35 1.03 -3.87 6.43
CA ALA A 35 2.14 -3.78 7.38
C ALA A 35 2.29 -5.06 8.21
N PRO A 36 3.46 -5.32 8.80
CA PRO A 36 3.62 -6.38 9.78
C PRO A 36 2.88 -6.05 11.09
N TRP A 37 2.19 -7.02 11.70
CA TRP A 37 1.36 -6.84 12.91
C TRP A 37 2.15 -6.33 14.14
N GLN A 38 3.48 -6.55 14.19
CA GLN A 38 4.34 -6.18 15.33
C GLN A 38 5.01 -4.82 15.14
N GLY A 39 4.76 -4.12 14.01
CA GLY A 39 5.43 -2.87 13.70
C GLY A 39 4.91 -1.71 14.57
N ALA A 40 5.81 -1.10 15.36
CA ALA A 40 5.56 0.24 15.88
C ALA A 40 5.41 1.18 14.70
N ARG A 41 4.31 1.95 14.62
CA ARG A 41 3.95 2.78 13.46
C ARG A 41 5.11 3.65 12.96
N GLU A 42 5.89 4.20 13.87
CA GLU A 42 7.05 5.06 13.61
C GLU A 42 8.27 4.35 13.00
N ARG A 43 8.19 3.03 12.83
CA ARG A 43 9.22 2.18 12.22
C ARG A 43 8.64 1.19 11.19
N THR A 44 7.39 1.41 10.78
CA THR A 44 6.68 0.48 9.90
C THR A 44 6.95 0.80 8.43
N GLY A 45 7.35 -0.23 7.69
CA GLY A 45 7.35 -0.21 6.23
C GLY A 45 6.04 -0.78 5.70
N TYR A 46 5.39 -0.06 4.79
CA TYR A 46 4.12 -0.45 4.19
C TYR A 46 4.31 -0.89 2.74
N ALA A 47 3.69 -2.02 2.40
CA ALA A 47 3.34 -2.39 1.03
C ALA A 47 2.00 -1.74 0.66
N ALA A 48 1.78 -1.45 -0.62
CA ALA A 48 0.51 -0.93 -1.13
C ALA A 48 -0.17 -1.98 -2.01
N LEU A 49 -1.34 -2.45 -1.58
CA LEU A 49 -2.21 -3.35 -2.34
C LEU A 49 -3.38 -2.56 -2.92
N VAL A 50 -3.54 -2.62 -4.25
CA VAL A 50 -4.64 -1.98 -4.98
C VAL A 50 -5.52 -3.04 -5.62
N LEU A 51 -6.81 -3.02 -5.26
CA LEU A 51 -7.86 -3.81 -5.89
C LEU A 51 -8.79 -2.92 -6.72
N GLY A 52 -9.56 -3.54 -7.62
CA GLY A 52 -10.51 -2.84 -8.51
C GLY A 52 -9.98 -2.65 -9.93
N THR A 53 -8.76 -3.11 -10.21
CA THR A 53 -8.20 -3.36 -11.53
C THR A 53 -8.53 -4.80 -12.00
N PRO A 54 -8.44 -5.13 -13.30
CA PRO A 54 -8.60 -6.52 -13.77
C PRO A 54 -7.60 -7.49 -13.14
N GLU A 55 -6.39 -7.02 -12.89
CA GLU A 55 -5.35 -7.73 -12.14
C GLU A 55 -4.95 -6.88 -10.92
N PRO A 56 -5.03 -7.41 -9.67
CA PRO A 56 -4.57 -6.70 -8.48
C PRO A 56 -3.13 -6.22 -8.62
N VAL A 57 -2.84 -5.00 -8.13
CA VAL A 57 -1.48 -4.43 -8.15
C VAL A 57 -0.94 -4.37 -6.74
N LEU A 58 0.27 -4.85 -6.53
CA LEU A 58 0.95 -4.86 -5.24
C LEU A 58 2.33 -4.21 -5.37
N THR A 59 2.72 -3.41 -4.38
CA THR A 59 4.13 -3.03 -4.19
C THR A 59 4.76 -3.86 -3.07
N PRO A 60 6.08 -4.11 -3.11
CA PRO A 60 6.78 -4.52 -1.90
C PRO A 60 6.73 -3.40 -0.83
N PRO A 61 7.15 -3.69 0.41
CA PRO A 61 7.29 -2.68 1.45
C PRO A 61 8.30 -1.61 1.01
N ALA A 62 7.80 -0.40 0.81
CA ALA A 62 8.59 0.73 0.30
C ALA A 62 8.13 2.09 0.84
N PHE A 63 7.00 2.14 1.55
CA PHE A 63 6.41 3.39 2.05
C PHE A 63 6.44 3.47 3.58
N GLY A 64 6.38 4.67 4.13
CA GLY A 64 6.32 4.92 5.57
C GLY A 64 7.67 5.13 6.25
N PRO A 65 7.65 5.37 7.57
CA PRO A 65 8.79 5.89 8.33
C PRO A 65 9.98 4.93 8.43
N ALA A 66 9.79 3.64 8.14
CA ALA A 66 10.92 2.70 8.02
C ALA A 66 11.96 3.12 6.97
N TYR A 67 11.58 3.98 6.02
CA TYR A 67 12.43 4.46 4.93
C TYR A 67 12.73 5.97 5.05
N GLY A 68 12.63 6.52 6.26
CA GLY A 68 12.90 7.93 6.57
C GLY A 68 11.94 8.90 5.90
N GLU A 69 12.34 10.17 5.81
CA GLU A 69 11.52 11.26 5.26
C GLU A 69 11.03 10.96 3.84
N ALA A 70 11.85 10.30 3.02
CA ALA A 70 11.45 9.90 1.67
C ALA A 70 10.30 8.88 1.68
N GLY A 71 10.31 7.94 2.62
CA GLY A 71 9.23 6.97 2.81
C GLY A 71 7.93 7.59 3.29
N GLU A 72 8.02 8.52 4.24
CA GLU A 72 6.88 9.27 4.77
C GLU A 72 6.26 10.17 3.71
N ARG A 73 7.08 10.96 3.01
CA ARG A 73 6.62 11.83 1.93
C ARG A 73 5.98 11.04 0.81
N ALA A 74 6.60 9.95 0.35
CA ALA A 74 6.02 9.11 -0.70
C ALA A 74 4.69 8.49 -0.28
N LEU A 75 4.53 8.11 1.01
CA LEU A 75 3.27 7.62 1.54
C LEU A 75 2.19 8.71 1.55
N ALA A 76 2.52 9.92 2.03
CA ALA A 76 1.60 11.05 2.08
C ALA A 76 1.13 11.44 0.66
N GLU A 77 2.06 11.58 -0.28
CA GLU A 77 1.76 11.89 -1.67
C GLU A 77 0.93 10.79 -2.35
N LEU A 78 1.22 9.51 -2.06
CA LEU A 78 0.42 8.40 -2.58
C LEU A 78 -1.05 8.50 -2.11
N LEU A 79 -1.26 8.76 -0.82
CA LEU A 79 -2.60 8.94 -0.26
C LEU A 79 -3.30 10.15 -0.86
N GLU A 80 -2.58 11.26 -1.07
CA GLU A 80 -3.11 12.45 -1.72
C GLU A 80 -3.57 12.17 -3.16
N VAL A 81 -2.76 11.48 -3.96
CA VAL A 81 -3.13 11.10 -5.35
C VAL A 81 -4.41 10.25 -5.36
N PHE A 82 -4.50 9.24 -4.49
CA PHE A 82 -5.67 8.39 -4.40
C PHE A 82 -6.92 9.18 -4.00
N ALA A 83 -6.80 10.08 -3.01
CA ALA A 83 -7.89 10.95 -2.60
C ALA A 83 -8.31 11.91 -3.73
N LYS A 84 -7.36 12.55 -4.41
CA LYS A 84 -7.58 13.49 -5.53
C LYS A 84 -8.27 12.82 -6.72
N HIS A 85 -8.03 11.53 -6.94
CA HIS A 85 -8.69 10.76 -7.98
C HIS A 85 -10.00 10.08 -7.52
N GLY A 86 -10.49 10.41 -6.33
CA GLY A 86 -11.81 10.02 -5.85
C GLY A 86 -11.87 8.61 -5.23
N VAL A 87 -10.73 8.03 -4.87
CA VAL A 87 -10.70 6.74 -4.16
C VAL A 87 -11.22 6.94 -2.74
N ARG A 88 -12.35 6.31 -2.41
CA ARG A 88 -12.96 6.40 -1.06
C ARG A 88 -12.61 5.22 -0.15
N ARG A 89 -12.08 4.14 -0.72
CA ARG A 89 -11.80 2.87 -0.05
C ARG A 89 -10.31 2.77 0.24
N ILE A 90 -9.89 3.39 1.33
CA ILE A 90 -8.49 3.36 1.80
C ILE A 90 -8.47 2.67 3.16
N PHE A 91 -7.65 1.62 3.24
CA PHE A 91 -7.56 0.74 4.40
C PHE A 91 -6.11 0.56 4.84
N GLU A 92 -5.95 0.09 6.07
CA GLU A 92 -4.72 -0.46 6.62
C GLU A 92 -4.99 -1.93 6.95
N ALA A 93 -4.03 -2.83 6.71
CA ALA A 93 -4.12 -4.24 7.07
C ALA A 93 -2.80 -4.68 7.73
N ALA A 94 -2.92 -5.41 8.84
CA ALA A 94 -1.80 -5.98 9.54
C ALA A 94 -1.71 -7.49 9.26
N LEU A 95 -0.57 -7.96 8.76
CA LEU A 95 -0.27 -9.37 8.52
C LEU A 95 0.90 -9.85 9.37
N ALA A 96 1.03 -11.15 9.57
CA ALA A 96 2.26 -11.70 10.13
C ALA A 96 3.44 -11.41 9.18
N PRO A 97 4.68 -11.22 9.67
CA PRO A 97 5.82 -10.92 8.81
C PRO A 97 6.03 -11.94 7.67
N GLY A 98 5.85 -13.23 7.95
CA GLY A 98 5.93 -14.29 6.92
C GLY A 98 4.80 -14.22 5.89
N GLU A 99 3.58 -13.86 6.29
CA GLU A 99 2.46 -13.65 5.37
C GLU A 99 2.73 -12.44 4.46
N LEU A 100 3.27 -11.34 5.01
CA LEU A 100 3.63 -10.17 4.20
C LEU A 100 4.72 -10.51 3.18
N ALA A 101 5.77 -11.25 3.59
CA ALA A 101 6.83 -11.68 2.69
C ALA A 101 6.28 -12.54 1.54
N ALA A 102 5.53 -13.59 1.86
CA ALA A 102 4.91 -14.48 0.88
C ALA A 102 3.95 -13.75 -0.06
N LEU A 103 3.15 -12.81 0.46
CA LEU A 103 2.28 -11.97 -0.37
C LEU A 103 3.10 -11.16 -1.40
N THR A 104 4.23 -10.61 -0.98
CA THR A 104 5.12 -9.82 -1.85
C THR A 104 5.96 -10.66 -2.82
N GLU A 105 6.01 -11.98 -2.61
CA GLU A 105 6.57 -12.97 -3.53
C GLU A 105 5.53 -13.51 -4.53
N GLY A 106 4.26 -13.10 -4.40
CA GLY A 106 3.20 -13.41 -5.35
C GLY A 106 2.16 -14.43 -4.86
N GLU A 107 2.15 -14.77 -3.57
CA GLU A 107 1.18 -15.73 -3.03
C GLU A 107 -0.24 -15.12 -2.94
N GLU A 108 -1.00 -15.28 -4.02
CA GLU A 108 -2.33 -14.64 -4.17
C GLU A 108 -3.37 -15.10 -3.13
N ALA A 109 -3.21 -16.29 -2.54
CA ALA A 109 -4.08 -16.78 -1.48
C ALA A 109 -4.13 -15.82 -0.27
N LEU A 110 -3.07 -15.03 -0.07
CA LEU A 110 -2.97 -14.05 1.00
C LEU A 110 -3.71 -12.74 0.70
N LEU A 111 -4.23 -12.53 -0.52
CA LEU A 111 -5.11 -11.40 -0.83
C LEU A 111 -6.40 -11.43 -0.01
N THR A 112 -7.00 -12.61 0.17
CA THR A 112 -8.20 -12.78 1.00
C THR A 112 -7.87 -12.49 2.46
N ARG A 113 -6.67 -12.87 2.92
CA ARG A 113 -6.21 -12.58 4.28
C ARG A 113 -6.03 -11.08 4.50
N ALA A 114 -5.36 -10.40 3.56
CA ALA A 114 -5.20 -8.94 3.59
C ALA A 114 -6.54 -8.22 3.54
N ALA A 115 -7.49 -8.70 2.72
CA ALA A 115 -8.83 -8.14 2.63
C ALA A 115 -9.63 -8.31 3.94
N ALA A 116 -9.51 -9.46 4.61
CA ALA A 116 -10.17 -9.73 5.88
C ALA A 116 -9.58 -8.91 7.04
N ALA A 117 -8.30 -8.54 6.97
CA ALA A 117 -7.60 -7.75 7.98
C ALA A 117 -7.76 -6.22 7.80
N ARG A 118 -8.55 -5.78 6.80
CA ARG A 118 -8.72 -4.35 6.48
C ARG A 118 -9.43 -3.60 7.59
N ASN A 119 -8.77 -2.56 8.07
CA ASN A 119 -9.36 -1.52 8.90
C ASN A 119 -9.40 -0.21 8.11
N PRO A 120 -10.49 0.57 8.14
CA PRO A 120 -10.53 1.89 7.50
C PRO A 120 -9.37 2.76 7.97
N LEU A 121 -8.65 3.37 7.02
CA LEU A 121 -7.59 4.32 7.36
C LEU A 121 -8.26 5.63 7.81
N SER A 122 -8.26 5.91 9.11
CA SER A 122 -8.82 7.16 9.65
C SER A 122 -7.87 8.34 9.38
N ARG A 123 -8.42 9.55 9.19
CA ARG A 123 -7.64 10.77 8.91
C ARG A 123 -6.63 11.13 10.01
N GLU A 124 -6.88 10.73 11.24
CA GLU A 124 -5.95 10.90 12.38
C GLU A 124 -4.70 10.00 12.29
N ARG A 125 -4.67 9.06 11.33
CA ARG A 125 -3.62 8.04 11.19
C ARG A 125 -2.66 8.30 10.02
N VAL A 126 -2.81 9.45 9.34
CA VAL A 126 -1.85 9.94 8.35
C VAL A 126 -0.92 10.92 9.09
N PRO A 127 0.40 10.71 9.11
CA PRO A 127 1.30 11.69 9.71
C PRO A 127 1.08 13.04 9.02
N ALA A 128 0.78 14.07 9.81
CA ALA A 128 0.73 15.43 9.31
C ALA A 128 2.14 15.78 8.83
N GLY A 129 2.29 15.95 7.52
CA GLY A 129 3.48 16.60 6.95
C GLY A 129 3.58 18.05 7.39
#